data_AF-A0A5J4V4W1-F1
#
_entry.id   AF-A0A5J4V4W1-F1
#
_cell.length_a   1.000
_cell.length_b   1.000
_cell.length_c   1.000
_cell.angle_alpha   90.00
_cell.angle_beta   90.00
_cell.angle_gamma   90.00
#
_symmetry.space_group_name_H-M   'P 1'
#
loop_
_entity.id
_entity.type
_entity.pdbx_description
1 polymer ?
#
loop_
_entity_poly.entity_id
_entity_poly.type
_entity_poly.pdbx_seq_one_letter_code
_entity_poly.pdbx_strand_id
1 'polypeptide(L)'
;DKEKQMALLKQKNIELQEENDFYKGINNKQRQELEYEQKLRKDANVVISKVEKQYEQNIDQLKKDNQMLNEEKKKEQQMKDKLREGIQQKRDQLLEKDKETDQIEKEKEKEIERIIQEKKQEKDKLMQLKDKERQQREIEREELIEEKERILEQQQKEKKKQEKEFEKEKERMKQDFQNERQEIEKEIKYKEKELERQKEELKKEQNNAKEEVQKLKELQNRISNMEREKEIQQTKETKKDIQSQSSKQNFQPQELLIQPYVHLILIAAKYCDATHTLASQSLKLLSNQIKGINQNREIKKIVAQSKILSDLAYLVEFSPSTSESDQIFEVIDIIMKENKEATQQALENDQLCRAMILSIQLVGNEGQEKDKQKEIKREKEYRYGRDDKYHSQSPEPLQQKEQDQLYPSSLTYSQSQHSSFKRRDKLQTQTSITSLQQINNITRHHSSALARLSVNGTDEQRIKMVKWGIVPIYAAMLKHSNPLVVSDAVIAISNIVLA
;
A
#
# COMPACT_ATOMS: atom_id res chain seq x y z
N ASP A 1 -152.81 -47.65 -65.41
CA ASP A 1 -151.90 -48.63 -64.75
C ASP A 1 -150.61 -48.92 -65.49
N LYS A 2 -150.62 -49.41 -66.75
CA LYS A 2 -149.37 -49.75 -67.48
C LYS A 2 -148.29 -48.64 -67.45
N GLU A 3 -148.67 -47.37 -67.57
CA GLU A 3 -147.72 -46.24 -67.49
C GLU A 3 -147.08 -46.09 -66.10
N LYS A 4 -147.83 -46.30 -65.00
CA LYS A 4 -147.27 -46.28 -63.64
C LYS A 4 -146.24 -47.39 -63.43
N GLN A 5 -146.50 -48.59 -63.96
CA GLN A 5 -145.51 -49.68 -63.96
C GLN A 5 -144.28 -49.35 -64.80
N MET A 6 -144.45 -48.72 -65.97
CA MET A 6 -143.32 -48.32 -66.82
C MET A 6 -142.49 -47.20 -66.18
N ALA A 7 -143.12 -46.24 -65.48
CA ALA A 7 -142.42 -45.19 -64.73
C ALA A 7 -141.61 -45.79 -63.57
N LEU A 8 -142.21 -46.71 -62.78
CA LEU A 8 -141.53 -47.38 -61.68
C LEU A 8 -140.34 -48.23 -62.16
N LEU A 9 -140.46 -48.92 -63.30
CA LEU A 9 -139.36 -49.66 -63.93
C LEU A 9 -138.24 -48.73 -64.43
N LYS A 10 -138.56 -47.56 -64.99
CA LYS A 10 -137.56 -46.56 -65.37
C LYS A 10 -136.82 -46.01 -64.16
N GLN A 11 -137.53 -45.66 -63.08
CA GLN A 11 -136.91 -45.17 -61.86
C GLN A 11 -136.00 -46.24 -61.23
N LYS A 12 -136.47 -47.48 -61.10
CA LYS A 12 -135.65 -48.57 -60.55
C LYS A 12 -134.42 -48.91 -61.41
N ASN A 13 -134.49 -48.73 -62.73
CA ASN A 13 -133.33 -48.87 -63.61
C ASN A 13 -132.33 -47.71 -63.44
N ILE A 14 -132.79 -46.49 -63.13
CA ILE A 14 -131.91 -45.36 -62.79
C ILE A 14 -131.22 -45.64 -61.45
N GLU A 15 -131.96 -46.01 -60.41
CA GLU A 15 -131.44 -46.36 -59.09
C GLU A 15 -130.39 -47.48 -59.17
N LEU A 16 -130.66 -48.56 -59.92
CA LEU A 16 -129.71 -49.64 -60.16
C LEU A 16 -128.49 -49.21 -60.99
N GLN A 17 -128.61 -48.21 -61.86
CA GLN A 17 -127.49 -47.71 -62.64
C GLN A 17 -126.60 -46.77 -61.82
N GLU A 18 -127.20 -45.90 -61.00
CA GLU A 18 -126.50 -45.06 -60.03
C GLU A 18 -125.75 -45.92 -58.98
N GLU A 19 -126.39 -46.97 -58.45
CA GLU A 19 -125.76 -47.94 -57.54
C GLU A 19 -124.57 -48.68 -58.21
N ASN A 20 -124.74 -49.12 -59.46
CA ASN A 20 -123.69 -49.81 -60.21
C ASN A 20 -122.52 -48.87 -60.56
N ASP A 21 -122.79 -47.61 -60.93
CA ASP A 21 -121.75 -46.60 -61.18
C ASP A 21 -121.07 -46.14 -59.87
N PHE A 22 -121.77 -46.12 -58.74
CA PHE A 22 -121.18 -45.93 -57.41
C PHE A 22 -120.23 -47.08 -57.03
N TYR A 23 -120.62 -48.34 -57.21
CA TYR A 23 -119.74 -49.49 -56.98
C TYR A 23 -118.56 -49.55 -57.96
N LYS A 24 -118.71 -49.12 -59.22
CA LYS A 24 -117.57 -48.90 -60.14
C LYS A 24 -116.63 -47.82 -59.60
N GLY A 25 -117.18 -46.72 -59.07
CA GLY A 25 -116.41 -45.65 -58.42
C GLY A 25 -115.55 -46.17 -57.25
N ILE A 26 -116.15 -46.97 -56.36
CA ILE A 26 -115.43 -47.61 -55.24
C ILE A 26 -114.35 -48.56 -55.74
N ASN A 27 -114.68 -49.48 -56.68
CA ASN A 27 -113.70 -50.43 -57.23
C ASN A 27 -112.53 -49.72 -57.93
N ASN A 28 -112.80 -48.65 -58.68
CA ASN A 28 -111.76 -47.85 -59.32
C ASN A 28 -110.87 -47.12 -58.29
N LYS A 29 -111.46 -46.59 -57.21
CA LYS A 29 -110.70 -45.95 -56.11
C LYS A 29 -109.83 -46.96 -55.36
N GLN A 30 -110.39 -48.10 -54.96
CA GLN A 30 -109.64 -49.18 -54.30
C GLN A 30 -108.52 -49.72 -55.19
N ARG A 31 -108.74 -49.80 -56.50
CA ARG A 31 -107.70 -50.16 -57.48
C ARG A 31 -106.59 -49.11 -57.55
N GLN A 32 -106.93 -47.82 -57.59
CA GLN A 32 -105.93 -46.74 -57.57
C GLN A 32 -105.13 -46.71 -56.26
N GLU A 33 -105.79 -46.94 -55.12
CA GLU A 33 -105.14 -47.06 -53.80
C GLU A 33 -104.19 -48.27 -53.76
N LEU A 34 -104.58 -49.42 -54.31
CA LEU A 34 -103.74 -50.62 -54.41
C LEU A 34 -102.56 -50.42 -55.37
N GLU A 35 -102.76 -49.78 -56.53
CA GLU A 35 -101.69 -49.46 -57.49
C GLU A 35 -100.70 -48.44 -56.89
N TYR A 36 -101.19 -47.49 -56.08
CA TYR A 36 -100.36 -46.54 -55.32
C TYR A 36 -99.58 -47.21 -54.19
N GLU A 37 -100.19 -48.11 -53.40
CA GLU A 37 -99.50 -48.93 -52.41
C GLU A 37 -98.40 -49.79 -53.04
N GLN A 38 -98.68 -50.45 -54.16
CA GLN A 38 -97.68 -51.24 -54.89
C GLN A 38 -96.51 -50.38 -55.38
N LYS A 39 -96.77 -49.12 -55.76
CA LYS A 39 -95.71 -48.16 -56.10
C LYS A 39 -94.89 -47.79 -54.86
N LEU A 40 -95.53 -47.38 -53.75
CA LEU A 40 -94.83 -47.05 -52.50
C LEU A 40 -93.97 -48.21 -51.99
N ARG A 41 -94.45 -49.46 -52.06
CA ARG A 41 -93.67 -50.65 -51.69
C ARG A 41 -92.45 -50.86 -52.60
N LYS A 42 -92.55 -50.59 -53.90
CA LYS A 42 -91.41 -50.65 -54.84
C LYS A 42 -90.40 -49.54 -54.54
N ASP A 43 -90.85 -48.32 -54.35
CA ASP A 43 -90.00 -47.16 -54.06
C ASP A 43 -89.29 -47.33 -52.70
N ALA A 44 -89.99 -47.84 -51.67
CA ALA A 44 -89.42 -48.19 -50.37
C ALA A 44 -88.35 -49.29 -50.46
N ASN A 45 -88.60 -50.38 -51.21
CA ASN A 45 -87.61 -51.44 -51.42
C ASN A 45 -86.34 -50.93 -52.13
N VAL A 46 -86.47 -49.98 -53.07
CA VAL A 46 -85.32 -49.32 -53.71
C VAL A 46 -84.52 -48.45 -52.73
N VAL A 47 -85.18 -47.80 -51.76
CA VAL A 47 -84.50 -47.07 -50.68
C VAL A 47 -83.79 -48.02 -49.72
N ILE A 48 -84.48 -49.09 -49.27
CA ILE A 48 -83.91 -50.11 -48.38
C ILE A 48 -82.64 -50.72 -49.00
N SER A 49 -82.71 -51.20 -50.25
CA SER A 49 -81.55 -51.80 -50.93
C SER A 49 -80.36 -50.84 -51.11
N LYS A 50 -80.60 -49.54 -51.29
CA LYS A 50 -79.54 -48.52 -51.30
C LYS A 50 -78.90 -48.35 -49.92
N VAL A 51 -79.71 -48.32 -48.86
CA VAL A 51 -79.26 -48.17 -47.47
C VAL A 51 -78.48 -49.40 -47.02
N GLU A 52 -78.97 -50.61 -47.31
CA GLU A 52 -78.27 -51.88 -47.03
C GLU A 52 -76.88 -51.90 -47.69
N LYS A 53 -76.81 -51.60 -48.99
CA LYS A 53 -75.54 -51.53 -49.72
C LYS A 53 -74.58 -50.47 -49.18
N GLN A 54 -75.10 -49.34 -48.67
CA GLN A 54 -74.28 -48.33 -48.00
C GLN A 54 -73.76 -48.82 -46.64
N TYR A 55 -74.57 -49.57 -45.87
CA TYR A 55 -74.11 -50.20 -44.63
C TYR A 55 -73.03 -51.26 -44.88
N GLU A 56 -73.16 -52.11 -45.92
CA GLU A 56 -72.12 -53.06 -46.31
C GLU A 56 -70.79 -52.36 -46.64
N GLN A 57 -70.84 -51.29 -47.44
CA GLN A 57 -69.66 -50.47 -47.78
C GLN A 57 -69.01 -49.84 -46.54
N ASN A 58 -69.81 -49.31 -45.61
CA ASN A 58 -69.31 -48.76 -44.35
C ASN A 58 -68.66 -49.84 -43.46
N ILE A 59 -69.26 -51.03 -43.38
CA ILE A 59 -68.73 -52.17 -42.62
C ILE A 59 -67.38 -52.62 -43.21
N ASP A 60 -67.25 -52.71 -44.52
CA ASP A 60 -66.00 -53.12 -45.16
C ASP A 60 -64.91 -52.04 -45.11
N GLN A 61 -65.28 -50.76 -45.08
CA GLN A 61 -64.32 -49.69 -44.79
C GLN A 61 -63.82 -49.76 -43.34
N LEU A 62 -64.73 -49.91 -42.36
CA LEU A 62 -64.37 -50.07 -40.95
C LEU A 62 -63.49 -51.30 -40.69
N LYS A 63 -63.66 -52.41 -41.45
CA LYS A 63 -62.73 -53.56 -41.40
C LYS A 63 -61.31 -53.18 -41.84
N LYS A 64 -61.16 -52.45 -42.96
CA LYS A 64 -59.86 -51.97 -43.47
C LYS A 64 -59.19 -51.01 -42.49
N ASP A 65 -59.95 -50.06 -41.96
CA ASP A 65 -59.43 -49.07 -41.02
C ASP A 65 -58.94 -49.73 -39.72
N ASN A 66 -59.67 -50.73 -39.21
CA ASN A 66 -59.21 -51.54 -38.07
C ASN A 66 -58.00 -52.42 -38.41
N GLN A 67 -57.84 -52.91 -39.65
CA GLN A 67 -56.63 -53.62 -40.07
C GLN A 67 -55.41 -52.68 -40.09
N MET A 68 -55.54 -51.50 -40.73
CA MET A 68 -54.49 -50.48 -40.77
C MET A 68 -54.07 -50.02 -39.37
N LEU A 69 -55.03 -49.74 -38.49
CA LEU A 69 -54.77 -49.34 -37.09
C LEU A 69 -54.03 -50.44 -36.29
N ASN A 70 -54.32 -51.71 -36.56
CA ASN A 70 -53.62 -52.83 -35.91
C ASN A 70 -52.20 -53.07 -36.48
N GLU A 71 -51.96 -52.74 -37.75
CA GLU A 71 -50.59 -52.69 -38.27
C GLU A 71 -49.79 -51.51 -37.73
N GLU A 72 -50.41 -50.34 -37.61
CA GLU A 72 -49.77 -49.14 -37.06
C GLU A 72 -49.36 -49.36 -35.60
N LYS A 73 -50.24 -49.94 -34.77
CA LYS A 73 -49.91 -50.35 -33.39
C LYS A 73 -48.75 -51.35 -33.33
N LYS A 74 -48.64 -52.29 -34.28
CA LYS A 74 -47.49 -53.20 -34.37
C LYS A 74 -46.20 -52.46 -34.72
N LYS A 75 -46.24 -51.51 -35.67
CA LYS A 75 -45.09 -50.67 -36.06
C LYS A 75 -44.67 -49.77 -34.88
N GLU A 76 -45.61 -49.18 -34.18
CA GLU A 76 -45.38 -48.35 -32.98
C GLU A 76 -44.72 -49.16 -31.85
N GLN A 77 -45.21 -50.37 -31.58
CA GLN A 77 -44.63 -51.26 -30.57
C GLN A 77 -43.19 -51.67 -30.93
N GLN A 78 -42.94 -52.05 -32.20
CA GLN A 78 -41.59 -52.34 -32.68
C GLN A 78 -40.62 -51.15 -32.56
N MET A 79 -41.10 -49.92 -32.73
CA MET A 79 -40.29 -48.72 -32.50
C MET A 79 -40.03 -48.47 -31.01
N LYS A 80 -41.02 -48.69 -30.13
CA LYS A 80 -40.86 -48.60 -28.67
C LYS A 80 -39.85 -49.61 -28.13
N ASP A 81 -39.85 -50.84 -28.63
CA ASP A 81 -38.93 -51.87 -28.16
C ASP A 81 -37.49 -51.65 -28.68
N LYS A 82 -37.31 -51.25 -29.95
CA LYS A 82 -36.00 -50.79 -30.46
C LYS A 82 -35.46 -49.57 -29.70
N LEU A 83 -36.33 -48.65 -29.29
CA LEU A 83 -35.94 -47.50 -28.47
C LEU A 83 -35.48 -47.92 -27.07
N ARG A 84 -36.15 -48.91 -26.45
CA ARG A 84 -35.74 -49.50 -25.17
C ARG A 84 -34.38 -50.19 -25.26
N GLU A 85 -34.15 -50.99 -26.31
CA GLU A 85 -32.86 -51.63 -26.59
C GLU A 85 -31.74 -50.58 -26.74
N GLY A 86 -31.96 -49.53 -27.54
CA GLY A 86 -31.00 -48.45 -27.72
C GLY A 86 -30.73 -47.59 -26.48
N ILE A 87 -31.72 -47.45 -25.59
CA ILE A 87 -31.53 -46.80 -24.27
C ILE A 87 -30.70 -47.71 -23.34
N GLN A 88 -30.99 -49.01 -23.32
CA GLN A 88 -30.25 -49.96 -22.48
C GLN A 88 -28.79 -50.07 -22.91
N GLN A 89 -28.51 -50.23 -24.21
CA GLN A 89 -27.14 -50.24 -24.75
C GLN A 89 -26.34 -48.98 -24.38
N LYS A 90 -26.97 -47.79 -24.43
CA LYS A 90 -26.32 -46.54 -23.99
C LYS A 90 -26.08 -46.49 -22.48
N ARG A 91 -26.98 -47.06 -21.67
CA ARG A 91 -26.81 -47.15 -20.22
C ARG A 91 -25.63 -48.06 -19.87
N ASP A 92 -25.51 -49.19 -20.54
CA ASP A 92 -24.42 -50.15 -20.30
C ASP A 92 -23.06 -49.58 -20.74
N GLN A 93 -23.01 -48.85 -21.86
CA GLN A 93 -21.81 -48.09 -22.29
C GLN A 93 -21.40 -46.98 -21.32
N LEU A 94 -22.34 -46.35 -20.60
CA LEU A 94 -22.03 -45.38 -19.56
C LEU A 94 -21.47 -46.09 -18.31
N LEU A 95 -22.13 -47.16 -17.86
CA LEU A 95 -21.68 -47.99 -16.73
C LEU A 95 -20.33 -48.69 -16.96
N GLU A 96 -19.87 -48.79 -18.20
CA GLU A 96 -18.51 -49.25 -18.55
C GLU A 96 -17.50 -48.10 -18.40
N LYS A 97 -17.80 -46.92 -18.95
CA LYS A 97 -16.96 -45.72 -18.81
C LYS A 97 -16.81 -45.25 -17.36
N ASP A 98 -17.88 -45.33 -16.57
CA ASP A 98 -17.85 -44.98 -15.15
C ASP A 98 -16.79 -45.82 -14.40
N LYS A 99 -16.63 -47.12 -14.78
CA LYS A 99 -15.60 -48.02 -14.23
C LYS A 99 -14.20 -47.67 -14.72
N GLU A 100 -14.05 -47.27 -15.99
CA GLU A 100 -12.77 -46.79 -16.52
C GLU A 100 -12.30 -45.53 -15.77
N THR A 101 -13.20 -44.57 -15.52
CA THR A 101 -12.88 -43.39 -14.71
C THR A 101 -12.56 -43.76 -13.25
N ASP A 102 -13.34 -44.65 -12.65
CA ASP A 102 -13.10 -45.19 -11.30
C ASP A 102 -11.72 -45.85 -11.16
N GLN A 103 -11.20 -46.49 -12.21
CA GLN A 103 -9.88 -47.09 -12.22
C GLN A 103 -8.78 -46.04 -12.41
N ILE A 104 -8.96 -45.11 -13.36
CA ILE A 104 -8.02 -44.02 -13.63
C ILE A 104 -7.83 -43.12 -12.39
N GLU A 105 -8.87 -42.87 -11.61
CA GLU A 105 -8.77 -42.11 -10.35
C GLU A 105 -7.98 -42.88 -9.29
N LYS A 106 -8.28 -44.17 -9.09
CA LYS A 106 -7.54 -45.04 -8.15
C LYS A 106 -6.07 -45.25 -8.53
N GLU A 107 -5.71 -45.10 -9.81
CA GLU A 107 -4.32 -45.11 -10.28
C GLU A 107 -3.61 -43.77 -10.01
N LYS A 108 -4.29 -42.64 -10.23
CA LYS A 108 -3.79 -41.29 -9.89
C LYS A 108 -3.60 -41.10 -8.39
N GLU A 109 -4.50 -41.59 -7.54
CA GLU A 109 -4.34 -41.54 -6.08
C GLU A 109 -3.03 -42.23 -5.64
N LYS A 110 -2.77 -43.44 -6.16
CA LYS A 110 -1.53 -44.19 -5.89
C LYS A 110 -0.27 -43.52 -6.45
N GLU A 111 -0.38 -42.68 -7.47
CA GLU A 111 0.72 -41.86 -7.97
C GLU A 111 0.98 -40.64 -7.07
N ILE A 112 -0.09 -39.95 -6.65
CA ILE A 112 -0.03 -38.83 -5.70
C ILE A 112 0.57 -39.28 -4.36
N GLU A 113 0.17 -40.45 -3.83
CA GLU A 113 0.76 -41.01 -2.60
C GLU A 113 2.28 -41.26 -2.74
N ARG A 114 2.74 -41.79 -3.88
CA ARG A 114 4.18 -42.00 -4.15
C ARG A 114 4.93 -40.67 -4.19
N ILE A 115 4.41 -39.67 -4.90
CA ILE A 115 5.01 -38.31 -4.97
C ILE A 115 5.06 -37.66 -3.57
N ILE A 116 4.06 -37.88 -2.71
CA ILE A 116 4.05 -37.40 -1.32
C ILE A 116 5.15 -38.09 -0.48
N GLN A 117 5.32 -39.41 -0.64
CA GLN A 117 6.38 -40.15 0.06
C GLN A 117 7.79 -39.73 -0.39
N GLU A 118 8.00 -39.56 -1.70
CA GLU A 118 9.28 -39.09 -2.27
C GLU A 118 9.64 -37.69 -1.76
N LYS A 119 8.70 -36.74 -1.83
CA LYS A 119 8.90 -35.37 -1.31
C LYS A 119 9.14 -35.33 0.20
N LYS A 120 8.58 -36.28 0.95
CA LYS A 120 8.90 -36.44 2.39
C LYS A 120 10.36 -36.88 2.57
N GLN A 121 10.81 -37.93 1.87
CA GLN A 121 12.20 -38.38 1.93
C GLN A 121 13.20 -37.30 1.48
N GLU A 122 12.86 -36.52 0.45
CA GLU A 122 13.68 -35.40 -0.02
C GLU A 122 13.78 -34.29 1.04
N LYS A 123 12.65 -33.92 1.66
CA LYS A 123 12.61 -32.95 2.76
C LYS A 123 13.45 -33.40 3.97
N ASP A 124 13.37 -34.69 4.32
CA ASP A 124 14.11 -35.25 5.45
C ASP A 124 15.64 -35.29 5.15
N LYS A 125 16.04 -35.61 3.91
CA LYS A 125 17.44 -35.46 3.45
C LYS A 125 17.93 -34.02 3.48
N LEU A 126 17.09 -33.06 3.03
CA LEU A 126 17.42 -31.63 3.06
C LEU A 126 17.55 -31.08 4.49
N MET A 127 16.80 -31.62 5.45
CA MET A 127 16.95 -31.31 6.87
C MET A 127 18.31 -31.77 7.39
N GLN A 128 18.67 -33.03 7.17
CA GLN A 128 19.97 -33.59 7.56
C GLN A 128 21.17 -32.85 6.94
N LEU A 129 21.04 -32.35 5.69
CA LEU A 129 22.06 -31.52 5.06
C LEU A 129 22.21 -30.16 5.76
N LYS A 130 21.10 -29.50 6.12
CA LYS A 130 21.13 -28.22 6.83
C LYS A 130 21.66 -28.35 8.25
N ASP A 131 21.38 -29.45 8.95
CA ASP A 131 21.91 -29.69 10.29
C ASP A 131 23.43 -29.92 10.24
N LYS A 132 23.94 -30.63 9.22
CA LYS A 132 25.39 -30.75 8.97
C LYS A 132 26.05 -29.42 8.59
N GLU A 133 25.43 -28.65 7.69
CA GLU A 133 25.91 -27.31 7.31
C GLU A 133 25.97 -26.38 8.54
N ARG A 134 24.99 -26.47 9.43
CA ARG A 134 24.97 -25.74 10.70
C ARG A 134 26.10 -26.17 11.63
N GLN A 135 26.31 -27.48 11.83
CA GLN A 135 27.41 -27.99 12.64
C GLN A 135 28.77 -27.54 12.10
N GLN A 136 28.97 -27.57 10.78
CA GLN A 136 30.21 -27.08 10.16
C GLN A 136 30.41 -25.58 10.42
N ARG A 137 29.38 -24.75 10.25
CA ARG A 137 29.43 -23.30 10.56
C ARG A 137 29.63 -22.99 12.04
N GLU A 138 29.21 -23.89 12.93
CA GLU A 138 29.45 -23.77 14.38
C GLU A 138 30.93 -24.09 14.70
N ILE A 139 31.53 -25.12 14.08
CA ILE A 139 32.98 -25.42 14.17
C ILE A 139 33.84 -24.29 13.58
N GLU A 140 33.57 -23.86 12.34
CA GLU A 140 34.28 -22.75 11.68
C GLU A 140 34.24 -21.45 12.51
N ARG A 141 33.16 -21.26 13.28
CA ARG A 141 32.99 -20.11 14.18
C ARG A 141 33.80 -20.25 15.48
N GLU A 142 33.96 -21.44 16.02
CA GLU A 142 34.79 -21.70 17.20
C GLU A 142 36.28 -21.55 16.86
N GLU A 143 36.74 -22.06 15.72
CA GLU A 143 38.10 -21.83 15.20
C GLU A 143 38.38 -20.32 15.01
N LEU A 144 37.43 -19.57 14.45
CA LEU A 144 37.48 -18.11 14.30
C LEU A 144 37.38 -17.30 15.61
N ILE A 145 37.05 -17.95 16.73
CA ILE A 145 37.10 -17.36 18.07
C ILE A 145 38.48 -17.63 18.69
N GLU A 146 38.95 -18.88 18.65
CA GLU A 146 40.30 -19.23 19.11
C GLU A 146 41.39 -18.42 18.41
N GLU A 147 41.32 -18.24 17.09
CA GLU A 147 42.30 -17.43 16.36
C GLU A 147 42.33 -15.97 16.86
N LYS A 148 41.14 -15.38 17.10
CA LYS A 148 41.03 -14.00 17.60
C LYS A 148 41.52 -13.86 19.03
N GLU A 149 41.30 -14.85 19.88
CA GLU A 149 41.84 -14.85 21.25
C GLU A 149 43.37 -14.95 21.24
N ARG A 150 43.95 -15.81 20.38
CA ARG A 150 45.42 -15.90 20.18
C ARG A 150 46.02 -14.57 19.68
N ILE A 151 45.38 -13.92 18.69
CA ILE A 151 45.81 -12.60 18.18
C ILE A 151 45.70 -11.53 19.28
N LEU A 152 44.60 -11.50 20.04
CA LEU A 152 44.40 -10.55 21.12
C LEU A 152 45.43 -10.74 22.26
N GLU A 153 45.78 -11.98 22.59
CA GLU A 153 46.81 -12.27 23.59
C GLU A 153 48.21 -11.82 23.13
N GLN A 154 48.54 -11.99 21.84
CA GLN A 154 49.76 -11.44 21.23
C GLN A 154 49.79 -9.91 21.31
N GLN A 155 48.72 -9.22 20.88
CA GLN A 155 48.63 -7.75 20.97
C GLN A 155 48.76 -7.24 22.42
N GLN A 156 48.19 -7.95 23.40
CA GLN A 156 48.38 -7.61 24.81
C GLN A 156 49.83 -7.82 25.30
N LYS A 157 50.53 -8.84 24.81
CA LYS A 157 51.95 -9.07 25.12
C LYS A 157 52.85 -7.99 24.51
N GLU A 158 52.59 -7.58 23.27
CA GLU A 158 53.29 -6.48 22.61
C GLU A 158 53.04 -5.14 23.28
N LYS A 159 51.78 -4.80 23.61
CA LYS A 159 51.44 -3.57 24.32
C LYS A 159 52.15 -3.49 25.69
N LYS A 160 52.16 -4.58 26.46
CA LYS A 160 52.90 -4.67 27.73
C LYS A 160 54.42 -4.59 27.57
N LYS A 161 54.97 -4.87 26.38
CA LYS A 161 56.38 -4.65 26.06
C LYS A 161 56.64 -3.18 25.76
N GLN A 162 55.83 -2.56 24.90
CA GLN A 162 55.91 -1.13 24.55
C GLN A 162 55.75 -0.25 25.80
N GLU A 163 54.79 -0.54 26.68
CA GLU A 163 54.60 0.16 27.95
C GLU A 163 55.87 0.12 28.83
N LYS A 164 56.54 -1.04 28.92
CA LYS A 164 57.80 -1.21 29.66
C LYS A 164 59.02 -0.56 29.00
N GLU A 165 59.01 -0.38 27.68
CA GLU A 165 60.07 0.32 26.96
C GLU A 165 59.90 1.85 27.12
N PHE A 166 58.68 2.36 26.97
CA PHE A 166 58.31 3.76 27.23
C PHE A 166 58.55 4.18 28.69
N GLU A 167 58.26 3.31 29.67
CA GLU A 167 58.48 3.63 31.09
C GLU A 167 59.98 3.76 31.42
N LYS A 168 60.85 2.92 30.84
CA LYS A 168 62.32 3.06 30.94
C LYS A 168 62.83 4.31 30.25
N GLU A 169 62.27 4.68 29.10
CA GLU A 169 62.62 5.91 28.38
C GLU A 169 62.24 7.16 29.19
N LYS A 170 61.07 7.13 29.82
CA LYS A 170 60.58 8.16 30.75
C LYS A 170 61.42 8.26 32.02
N GLU A 171 62.01 7.16 32.51
CA GLU A 171 63.00 7.20 33.60
C GLU A 171 64.32 7.82 33.17
N ARG A 172 64.84 7.49 31.97
CA ARG A 172 66.04 8.13 31.41
C ARG A 172 65.86 9.64 31.27
N MET A 173 64.79 10.08 30.60
CA MET A 173 64.46 11.51 30.46
C MET A 173 64.38 12.23 31.82
N LYS A 174 63.78 11.62 32.85
CA LYS A 174 63.76 12.21 34.21
C LYS A 174 65.17 12.39 34.79
N GLN A 175 66.06 11.42 34.57
CA GLN A 175 67.43 11.47 35.07
C GLN A 175 68.26 12.51 34.29
N ASP A 176 68.08 12.58 32.97
CA ASP A 176 68.73 13.59 32.12
C ASP A 176 68.28 15.02 32.51
N PHE A 177 66.97 15.26 32.69
CA PHE A 177 66.46 16.53 33.22
C PHE A 177 66.97 16.86 34.64
N GLN A 178 67.22 15.86 35.49
CA GLN A 178 67.82 16.08 36.81
C GLN A 178 69.31 16.47 36.71
N ASN A 179 70.05 15.90 35.76
CA ASN A 179 71.44 16.26 35.48
C ASN A 179 71.54 17.69 34.93
N GLU A 180 70.77 18.00 33.87
CA GLU A 180 70.69 19.33 33.27
C GLU A 180 70.33 20.41 34.30
N ARG A 181 69.31 20.16 35.14
CA ARG A 181 68.92 21.07 36.21
C ARG A 181 70.05 21.32 37.22
N GLN A 182 70.85 20.31 37.56
CA GLN A 182 72.01 20.49 38.44
C GLN A 182 73.14 21.28 37.78
N GLU A 183 73.30 21.22 36.45
CA GLU A 183 74.29 22.02 35.72
C GLU A 183 73.85 23.49 35.64
N ILE A 184 72.59 23.75 35.30
CA ILE A 184 71.98 25.08 35.33
C ILE A 184 72.10 25.70 36.75
N GLU A 185 71.85 24.93 37.82
CA GLU A 185 71.98 25.44 39.19
C GLU A 185 73.44 25.79 39.57
N LYS A 186 74.44 25.05 39.05
CA LYS A 186 75.86 25.41 39.20
C LYS A 186 76.20 26.67 38.42
N GLU A 187 75.69 26.83 37.20
CA GLU A 187 75.93 28.01 36.36
C GLU A 187 75.31 29.27 36.96
N ILE A 188 74.09 29.18 37.48
CA ILE A 188 73.43 30.28 38.22
C ILE A 188 74.30 30.70 39.42
N LYS A 189 74.73 29.75 40.26
CA LYS A 189 75.58 30.03 41.43
C LYS A 189 76.97 30.57 41.08
N TYR A 190 77.45 30.35 39.86
CA TYR A 190 78.65 30.99 39.33
C TYR A 190 78.35 32.45 38.94
N LYS A 191 77.32 32.67 38.11
CA LYS A 191 76.91 34.00 37.63
C LYS A 191 76.45 34.93 38.76
N GLU A 192 75.84 34.42 39.81
CA GLU A 192 75.48 35.19 41.01
C GLU A 192 76.73 35.76 41.70
N LYS A 193 77.78 34.96 41.87
CA LYS A 193 79.07 35.40 42.45
C LYS A 193 79.82 36.37 41.55
N GLU A 194 79.73 36.20 40.24
CA GLU A 194 80.29 37.13 39.26
C GLU A 194 79.57 38.48 39.28
N LEU A 195 78.23 38.47 39.30
CA LEU A 195 77.40 39.66 39.45
C LEU A 195 77.63 40.37 40.80
N GLU A 196 77.92 39.63 41.87
CA GLU A 196 78.24 40.21 43.18
C GLU A 196 79.59 40.94 43.18
N ARG A 197 80.61 40.40 42.51
CA ARG A 197 81.89 41.11 42.26
C ARG A 197 81.67 42.39 41.45
N GLN A 198 80.92 42.30 40.36
CA GLN A 198 80.57 43.47 39.53
C GLN A 198 79.81 44.54 40.33
N LYS A 199 78.92 44.14 41.25
CA LYS A 199 78.24 45.07 42.18
C LYS A 199 79.21 45.72 43.17
N GLU A 200 80.23 45.02 43.66
CA GLU A 200 81.26 45.64 44.51
C GLU A 200 82.16 46.62 43.73
N GLU A 201 82.50 46.30 42.49
CA GLU A 201 83.27 47.16 41.59
C GLU A 201 82.47 48.43 41.24
N LEU A 202 81.24 48.28 40.76
CA LEU A 202 80.31 49.40 40.54
C LEU A 202 80.06 50.23 41.80
N LYS A 203 80.10 49.64 43.00
CA LYS A 203 79.96 50.36 44.28
C LYS A 203 81.21 51.18 44.62
N LYS A 204 82.41 50.71 44.25
CA LYS A 204 83.67 51.49 44.35
C LYS A 204 83.63 52.64 43.33
N GLU A 205 83.32 52.35 42.07
CA GLU A 205 83.17 53.36 41.01
C GLU A 205 82.12 54.42 41.36
N GLN A 206 80.94 54.02 41.84
CA GLN A 206 79.88 54.96 42.24
C GLN A 206 80.29 55.80 43.47
N ASN A 207 81.20 55.35 44.32
CA ASN A 207 81.73 56.16 45.40
C ASN A 207 82.78 57.16 44.89
N ASN A 208 83.71 56.74 44.04
CA ASN A 208 84.65 57.63 43.35
C ASN A 208 83.89 58.73 42.56
N ALA A 209 82.86 58.33 41.80
CA ALA A 209 82.00 59.23 41.05
C ALA A 209 81.17 60.15 41.94
N LYS A 210 80.79 59.76 43.18
CA LYS A 210 80.18 60.68 44.15
C LYS A 210 81.16 61.74 44.63
N GLU A 211 82.43 61.38 44.87
CA GLU A 211 83.47 62.36 45.21
C GLU A 211 83.74 63.34 44.06
N GLU A 212 83.78 62.85 42.82
CA GLU A 212 83.88 63.71 41.64
C GLU A 212 82.64 64.57 41.44
N VAL A 213 81.43 64.04 41.59
CA VAL A 213 80.18 64.81 41.55
C VAL A 213 80.12 65.83 42.70
N GLN A 214 80.77 65.59 43.83
CA GLN A 214 80.86 66.58 44.92
C GLN A 214 81.83 67.72 44.55
N LYS A 215 83.02 67.41 44.03
CA LYS A 215 83.96 68.41 43.47
C LYS A 215 83.32 69.20 42.33
N LEU A 216 82.56 68.54 41.46
CA LEU A 216 81.80 69.16 40.38
C LEU A 216 80.63 69.99 40.89
N LYS A 217 79.97 69.64 42.00
CA LYS A 217 78.95 70.49 42.65
C LYS A 217 79.55 71.74 43.30
N GLU A 218 80.75 71.67 43.84
CA GLU A 218 81.47 72.85 44.33
C GLU A 218 81.83 73.81 43.17
N LEU A 219 82.23 73.26 42.01
CA LEU A 219 82.40 74.02 40.77
C LEU A 219 81.06 74.54 40.21
N GLN A 220 80.00 73.72 40.22
CA GLN A 220 78.68 74.09 39.71
C GLN A 220 77.98 75.13 40.59
N ASN A 221 78.26 75.17 41.90
CA ASN A 221 77.83 76.27 42.77
C ASN A 221 78.57 77.58 42.45
N ARG A 222 79.84 77.53 42.02
CA ARG A 222 80.55 78.71 41.49
C ARG A 222 79.96 79.15 40.14
N ILE A 223 79.64 78.22 39.26
CA ILE A 223 79.07 78.50 37.93
C ILE A 223 77.62 78.99 38.02
N SER A 224 76.77 78.39 38.87
CA SER A 224 75.36 78.80 39.06
C SER A 224 75.21 80.18 39.72
N ASN A 225 76.24 80.65 40.44
CA ASN A 225 76.34 82.04 40.88
C ASN A 225 76.69 83.03 39.76
N MET A 226 77.16 82.57 38.59
CA MET A 226 77.39 83.38 37.38
C MET A 226 76.24 83.22 36.35
N GLU A 227 75.70 82.01 36.21
CA GLU A 227 74.65 81.72 35.22
C GLU A 227 73.25 82.20 35.63
N ARG A 228 73.03 82.55 36.91
CA ARG A 228 71.78 83.16 37.38
C ARG A 228 71.48 84.56 36.82
N GLU A 229 72.40 85.16 36.05
CA GLU A 229 72.15 86.38 35.29
C GLU A 229 71.63 86.14 33.85
N LYS A 230 71.43 84.87 33.40
CA LYS A 230 71.00 84.59 32.03
C LYS A 230 69.77 83.70 31.86
N GLU A 231 68.75 84.34 31.30
CA GLU A 231 67.67 83.85 30.43
C GLU A 231 66.54 82.97 31.01
N ILE A 232 65.32 83.39 30.66
CA ILE A 232 64.02 82.78 30.95
C ILE A 232 63.26 82.76 29.61
N GLN A 233 62.87 81.60 29.07
CA GLN A 233 61.86 81.34 27.98
C GLN A 233 62.13 79.96 27.32
N GLN A 234 61.20 79.16 26.75
CA GLN A 234 59.71 79.13 26.77
C GLN A 234 59.11 77.83 26.14
N THR A 235 57.88 77.40 26.54
CA THR A 235 56.81 76.63 25.77
C THR A 235 57.07 75.23 25.14
N LYS A 236 56.15 74.23 24.95
CA LYS A 236 54.67 74.02 24.69
C LYS A 236 54.27 73.89 23.18
N GLU A 237 53.32 73.04 22.68
CA GLU A 237 52.43 71.97 23.22
C GLU A 237 51.66 71.07 22.17
N THR A 238 51.45 69.76 22.47
CA THR A 238 50.25 68.88 22.20
C THR A 238 49.79 68.42 20.77
N LYS A 239 48.77 67.51 20.69
CA LYS A 239 48.17 66.79 19.52
C LYS A 239 46.66 66.44 19.70
N LYS A 240 45.93 66.04 18.61
CA LYS A 240 44.49 65.61 18.47
C LYS A 240 44.29 64.77 17.16
N ASP A 241 43.19 64.10 16.73
CA ASP A 241 41.85 63.62 17.22
C ASP A 241 41.21 62.60 16.17
N ILE A 242 39.91 62.21 16.32
CA ILE A 242 38.90 61.77 15.28
C ILE A 242 38.72 60.25 14.94
N GLN A 243 37.52 59.65 15.18
CA GLN A 243 36.43 59.31 14.19
C GLN A 243 35.32 58.35 14.74
N SER A 244 34.15 58.22 14.07
CA SER A 244 33.04 57.28 14.42
C SER A 244 31.98 57.05 13.28
N GLN A 245 31.00 56.16 13.55
CA GLN A 245 29.68 55.89 12.87
C GLN A 245 29.52 54.74 11.82
N SER A 246 28.28 54.22 11.74
CA SER A 246 27.80 53.10 10.90
C SER A 246 26.25 53.11 10.73
N SER A 247 25.67 52.39 9.76
CA SER A 247 24.21 52.39 9.44
C SER A 247 23.63 51.01 9.07
N LYS A 248 22.31 50.92 8.81
CA LYS A 248 21.52 49.66 8.64
C LYS A 248 20.87 49.53 7.24
N GLN A 249 20.49 48.31 6.85
CA GLN A 249 19.73 47.98 5.61
C GLN A 249 18.44 47.18 5.90
N ASN A 250 17.56 47.09 4.90
CA ASN A 250 16.32 46.29 4.87
C ASN A 250 16.41 45.18 3.81
N PHE A 251 15.78 44.04 4.05
CA PHE A 251 15.80 42.84 3.18
C PHE A 251 14.74 42.86 2.07
N GLN A 252 15.02 42.13 0.98
CA GLN A 252 14.14 41.88 -0.18
C GLN A 252 13.56 40.45 -0.14
N PRO A 253 12.32 40.21 -0.64
CA PRO A 253 11.68 38.88 -0.57
C PRO A 253 12.43 37.74 -1.27
N GLN A 254 13.28 38.06 -2.25
CA GLN A 254 14.08 37.06 -2.98
C GLN A 254 15.22 36.47 -2.13
N GLU A 255 15.61 37.13 -1.03
CA GLU A 255 16.66 36.69 -0.11
C GLU A 255 16.16 35.59 0.86
N LEU A 256 14.85 35.37 0.98
CA LEU A 256 14.26 34.30 1.80
C LEU A 256 14.55 32.88 1.26
N LEU A 257 15.00 32.77 0.00
CA LEU A 257 15.46 31.51 -0.61
C LEU A 257 16.97 31.29 -0.44
N ILE A 258 17.70 32.25 0.15
CA ILE A 258 19.04 32.01 0.66
C ILE A 258 18.90 31.12 1.90
N GLN A 259 19.78 30.12 1.99
CA GLN A 259 19.55 28.87 2.73
C GLN A 259 19.06 28.96 4.20
N PRO A 260 19.45 29.94 5.04
CA PRO A 260 19.09 29.92 6.46
C PRO A 260 17.59 29.86 6.76
N TYR A 261 16.74 30.62 6.06
CA TYR A 261 15.35 30.81 6.50
C TYR A 261 14.49 29.56 6.34
N VAL A 262 14.55 28.90 5.17
CA VAL A 262 13.80 27.65 4.95
C VAL A 262 14.29 26.54 5.89
N HIS A 263 15.61 26.42 6.09
CA HIS A 263 16.19 25.44 7.00
C HIS A 263 15.78 25.70 8.47
N LEU A 264 15.85 26.95 8.95
CA LEU A 264 15.39 27.36 10.28
C LEU A 264 13.89 27.10 10.48
N ILE A 265 13.07 27.33 9.45
CA ILE A 265 11.62 27.10 9.52
C ILE A 265 11.29 25.60 9.59
N LEU A 266 11.96 24.76 8.79
CA LEU A 266 11.78 23.29 8.86
C LEU A 266 12.35 22.70 10.17
N ILE A 267 13.44 23.28 10.71
CA ILE A 267 13.98 22.95 12.04
C ILE A 267 13.00 23.36 13.15
N ALA A 268 12.37 24.54 13.05
CA ALA A 268 11.36 24.99 14.00
C ALA A 268 10.11 24.09 13.95
N ALA A 269 9.67 23.69 12.76
CA ALA A 269 8.61 22.69 12.61
C ALA A 269 9.01 21.34 13.25
N LYS A 270 10.25 20.89 13.05
CA LYS A 270 10.79 19.64 13.60
C LYS A 270 10.85 19.59 15.14
N TYR A 271 11.17 20.69 15.82
CA TYR A 271 11.40 20.70 17.27
C TYR A 271 10.33 21.43 18.10
N CYS A 272 9.59 22.38 17.53
CA CYS A 272 8.73 23.30 18.27
C CYS A 272 7.23 23.17 17.93
N ASP A 273 6.86 22.41 16.90
CA ASP A 273 5.47 22.31 16.43
C ASP A 273 4.79 20.98 16.81
N ALA A 274 4.37 20.88 18.06
CA ALA A 274 3.57 19.76 18.55
C ALA A 274 2.15 19.66 17.91
N THR A 275 1.80 20.56 16.99
CA THR A 275 0.48 20.61 16.32
C THR A 275 0.54 20.33 14.82
N HIS A 276 1.74 20.25 14.24
CA HIS A 276 1.97 20.14 12.79
C HIS A 276 1.42 21.33 11.95
N THR A 277 0.98 22.42 12.61
CA THR A 277 0.41 23.62 11.98
C THR A 277 1.49 24.47 11.29
N LEU A 278 2.59 24.74 11.98
CA LEU A 278 3.75 25.43 11.42
C LEU A 278 4.38 24.58 10.32
N ALA A 279 4.48 23.27 10.50
CA ALA A 279 4.93 22.33 9.47
C ALA A 279 4.09 22.47 8.18
N SER A 280 2.77 22.34 8.28
CA SER A 280 1.88 22.45 7.11
C SER A 280 1.90 23.84 6.46
N GLN A 281 1.92 24.93 7.23
CA GLN A 281 2.06 26.28 6.66
C GLN A 281 3.40 26.47 5.95
N SER A 282 4.48 25.97 6.53
CA SER A 282 5.83 26.03 5.97
C SER A 282 5.95 25.23 4.67
N LEU A 283 5.42 24.01 4.64
CA LEU A 283 5.37 23.17 3.45
C LEU A 283 4.52 23.79 2.33
N LYS A 284 3.42 24.46 2.65
CA LYS A 284 2.60 25.20 1.67
C LYS A 284 3.34 26.41 1.11
N LEU A 285 3.99 27.20 1.94
CA LEU A 285 4.83 28.32 1.49
C LEU A 285 5.98 27.82 0.61
N LEU A 286 6.68 26.76 1.05
CA LEU A 286 7.78 26.13 0.34
C LEU A 286 7.34 25.56 -1.02
N SER A 287 6.23 24.81 -1.04
CA SER A 287 5.62 24.28 -2.28
C SER A 287 5.30 25.42 -3.26
N ASN A 288 4.68 26.51 -2.80
CA ASN A 288 4.35 27.66 -3.64
C ASN A 288 5.61 28.38 -4.17
N GLN A 289 6.64 28.58 -3.34
CA GLN A 289 7.90 29.18 -3.78
C GLN A 289 8.60 28.28 -4.80
N ILE A 290 8.72 26.98 -4.55
CA ILE A 290 9.41 26.05 -5.47
C ILE A 290 8.61 25.88 -6.78
N LYS A 291 7.27 25.95 -6.74
CA LYS A 291 6.43 26.03 -7.94
C LYS A 291 6.81 27.21 -8.84
N GLY A 292 7.04 28.41 -8.26
CA GLY A 292 7.55 29.58 -8.99
C GLY A 292 9.00 29.43 -9.47
N ILE A 293 9.86 28.82 -8.65
CA ILE A 293 11.28 28.54 -8.96
C ILE A 293 11.46 27.61 -10.17
N ASN A 294 10.44 26.83 -10.58
CA ASN A 294 10.61 25.80 -11.61
C ASN A 294 11.21 26.27 -12.95
N GLN A 295 11.10 27.55 -13.28
CA GLN A 295 11.68 28.15 -14.49
C GLN A 295 13.18 28.51 -14.35
N ASN A 296 13.73 28.55 -13.13
CA ASN A 296 15.12 28.96 -12.86
C ASN A 296 15.99 27.78 -12.39
N ARG A 297 16.89 27.34 -13.28
CA ARG A 297 17.79 26.19 -13.07
C ARG A 297 18.80 26.41 -11.94
N GLU A 298 19.31 27.63 -11.77
CA GLU A 298 20.30 27.92 -10.72
C GLU A 298 19.67 27.88 -9.32
N ILE A 299 18.43 28.37 -9.18
CA ILE A 299 17.74 28.26 -7.89
C ILE A 299 17.35 26.79 -7.60
N LYS A 300 16.95 25.99 -8.62
CA LYS A 300 16.79 24.52 -8.44
C LYS A 300 18.08 23.86 -7.91
N LYS A 301 19.26 24.30 -8.36
CA LYS A 301 20.57 23.83 -7.91
C LYS A 301 20.90 24.25 -6.47
N ILE A 302 20.67 25.52 -6.12
CA ILE A 302 20.84 26.03 -4.75
C ILE A 302 19.91 25.30 -3.75
N VAL A 303 18.67 25.02 -4.16
CA VAL A 303 17.68 24.28 -3.35
C VAL A 303 18.12 22.83 -3.14
N ALA A 304 18.71 22.15 -4.13
CA ALA A 304 19.32 20.84 -3.91
C ALA A 304 20.42 20.90 -2.83
N GLN A 305 21.40 21.78 -3.03
CA GLN A 305 22.58 21.95 -2.18
C GLN A 305 22.25 22.43 -0.74
N SER A 306 21.04 22.93 -0.48
CA SER A 306 20.61 23.47 0.82
C SER A 306 20.42 22.45 1.94
N LYS A 307 20.63 21.14 1.70
CA LYS A 307 20.32 20.01 2.60
C LYS A 307 18.83 19.84 2.95
N ILE A 308 17.93 20.62 2.36
CA ILE A 308 16.47 20.56 2.60
C ILE A 308 15.88 19.15 2.47
N LEU A 309 16.42 18.32 1.57
CA LEU A 309 16.03 16.93 1.39
C LEU A 309 16.23 16.08 2.66
N SER A 310 17.21 16.42 3.52
CA SER A 310 17.44 15.76 4.81
C SER A 310 16.47 16.25 5.90
N ASP A 311 16.04 17.51 5.86
CA ASP A 311 14.99 18.00 6.76
C ASP A 311 13.63 17.40 6.39
N LEU A 312 13.34 17.33 5.09
CA LEU A 312 12.15 16.68 4.54
C LEU A 312 12.16 15.17 4.84
N ALA A 313 13.31 14.48 4.77
CA ALA A 313 13.45 13.08 5.19
C ALA A 313 12.97 12.85 6.62
N TYR A 314 13.40 13.71 7.55
CA TYR A 314 12.95 13.68 8.93
C TYR A 314 11.45 13.98 9.05
N LEU A 315 10.92 14.96 8.30
CA LEU A 315 9.48 15.22 8.33
C LEU A 315 8.66 14.04 7.79
N VAL A 316 9.11 13.33 6.74
CA VAL A 316 8.43 12.09 6.29
C VAL A 316 8.50 10.99 7.36
N GLU A 317 9.61 10.87 8.09
CA GLU A 317 9.76 9.87 9.15
C GLU A 317 8.88 10.20 10.39
N PHE A 318 8.55 11.46 10.64
CA PHE A 318 7.85 11.89 11.86
C PHE A 318 6.40 12.39 11.67
N SER A 319 5.98 12.81 10.48
CA SER A 319 4.59 13.18 10.19
C SER A 319 3.66 11.96 10.19
N PRO A 320 2.66 11.88 11.09
CA PRO A 320 1.80 10.72 11.23
C PRO A 320 0.51 10.81 10.39
N SER A 321 0.27 11.92 9.68
CA SER A 321 -0.97 12.13 8.90
C SER A 321 -0.73 12.05 7.40
N THR A 322 -1.67 11.42 6.68
CA THR A 322 -1.60 11.28 5.22
C THR A 322 -1.50 12.63 4.51
N SER A 323 -2.19 13.67 5.03
CA SER A 323 -2.23 15.00 4.42
C SER A 323 -0.92 15.79 4.56
N GLU A 324 -0.16 15.58 5.64
CA GLU A 324 1.20 16.11 5.74
C GLU A 324 2.15 15.33 4.81
N SER A 325 2.06 14.00 4.80
CA SER A 325 2.85 13.18 3.88
C SER A 325 2.64 13.63 2.43
N ASP A 326 1.40 13.84 1.99
CA ASP A 326 1.07 14.41 0.68
C ASP A 326 1.78 15.73 0.39
N GLN A 327 1.82 16.65 1.37
CA GLN A 327 2.48 17.96 1.22
C GLN A 327 4.01 17.84 1.15
N ILE A 328 4.60 16.94 1.95
CA ILE A 328 6.05 16.69 1.95
C ILE A 328 6.47 16.00 0.65
N PHE A 329 5.72 14.99 0.21
CA PHE A 329 5.93 14.30 -1.06
C PHE A 329 5.70 15.20 -2.27
N GLU A 330 4.74 16.14 -2.23
CA GLU A 330 4.61 17.17 -3.27
C GLU A 330 5.89 18.02 -3.34
N VAL A 331 6.38 18.53 -2.21
CA VAL A 331 7.62 19.33 -2.17
C VAL A 331 8.82 18.52 -2.70
N ILE A 332 8.98 17.26 -2.29
CA ILE A 332 10.05 16.37 -2.75
C ILE A 332 9.96 16.11 -4.27
N ASP A 333 8.76 15.82 -4.79
CA ASP A 333 8.51 15.61 -6.23
C ASP A 333 8.92 16.84 -7.05
N ILE A 334 8.56 18.05 -6.59
CA ILE A 334 8.88 19.30 -7.28
C ILE A 334 10.39 19.60 -7.21
N ILE A 335 11.05 19.39 -6.06
CA ILE A 335 12.50 19.61 -5.90
C ILE A 335 13.32 18.75 -6.87
N MET A 336 12.93 17.48 -7.06
CA MET A 336 13.59 16.54 -7.97
C MET A 336 13.15 16.69 -9.44
N LYS A 337 12.01 17.35 -9.71
CA LYS A 337 11.48 17.49 -11.08
C LYS A 337 12.43 18.31 -11.97
N GLU A 338 12.89 17.68 -13.06
CA GLU A 338 13.94 18.19 -13.97
C GLU A 338 15.27 18.56 -13.28
N ASN A 339 15.54 18.00 -12.09
CA ASN A 339 16.70 18.36 -11.27
C ASN A 339 17.55 17.12 -10.96
N LYS A 340 18.52 16.82 -11.83
CA LYS A 340 19.41 15.66 -11.66
C LYS A 340 20.26 15.76 -10.38
N GLU A 341 20.69 16.97 -10.00
CA GLU A 341 21.51 17.17 -8.79
C GLU A 341 20.71 16.86 -7.51
N ALA A 342 19.46 17.34 -7.41
CA ALA A 342 18.58 16.96 -6.31
C ALA A 342 18.22 15.46 -6.31
N THR A 343 17.99 14.86 -7.48
CA THR A 343 17.67 13.43 -7.58
C THR A 343 18.86 12.57 -7.12
N GLN A 344 20.09 12.95 -7.48
CA GLN A 344 21.31 12.29 -7.02
C GLN A 344 21.47 12.40 -5.49
N GLN A 345 21.29 13.60 -4.94
CA GLN A 345 21.38 13.83 -3.48
C GLN A 345 20.26 13.11 -2.70
N ALA A 346 19.08 12.95 -3.29
CA ALA A 346 18.01 12.15 -2.70
C ALA A 346 18.37 10.65 -2.64
N LEU A 347 19.02 10.12 -3.68
CA LEU A 347 19.51 8.73 -3.74
C LEU A 347 20.72 8.46 -2.84
N GLU A 348 21.54 9.47 -2.59
CA GLU A 348 22.64 9.42 -1.61
C GLU A 348 22.12 9.49 -0.16
N ASN A 349 20.94 10.07 0.05
CA ASN A 349 20.27 10.14 1.33
C ASN A 349 19.44 8.87 1.63
N ASP A 350 20.11 7.85 2.16
CA ASP A 350 19.54 6.59 2.64
C ASP A 350 18.36 6.80 3.63
N GLN A 351 18.41 7.84 4.48
CA GLN A 351 17.30 8.17 5.39
C GLN A 351 16.06 8.65 4.61
N LEU A 352 16.21 9.52 3.61
CA LEU A 352 15.10 9.99 2.77
C LEU A 352 14.43 8.82 2.04
N CYS A 353 15.22 7.98 1.38
CA CYS A 353 14.68 6.85 0.63
C CYS A 353 13.92 5.86 1.54
N ARG A 354 14.48 5.54 2.72
CA ARG A 354 13.80 4.69 3.72
C ARG A 354 12.53 5.35 4.28
N ALA A 355 12.58 6.64 4.62
CA ALA A 355 11.43 7.37 5.15
C ALA A 355 10.28 7.41 4.13
N MET A 356 10.58 7.69 2.85
CA MET A 356 9.57 7.66 1.78
C MET A 356 8.94 6.27 1.60
N ILE A 357 9.76 5.22 1.61
CA ILE A 357 9.30 3.81 1.53
C ILE A 357 8.40 3.46 2.72
N LEU A 358 8.79 3.82 3.95
CA LEU A 358 8.04 3.53 5.17
C LEU A 358 6.73 4.33 5.24
N SER A 359 6.73 5.63 4.90
CA SER A 359 5.51 6.43 4.88
C SER A 359 4.47 5.85 3.91
N ILE A 360 4.89 5.44 2.71
CA ILE A 360 3.98 4.85 1.72
C ILE A 360 3.39 3.51 2.20
N GLN A 361 4.17 2.70 2.93
CA GLN A 361 3.64 1.50 3.60
C GLN A 361 2.61 1.85 4.70
N LEU A 362 2.83 2.92 5.48
CA LEU A 362 1.90 3.37 6.51
C LEU A 362 0.60 3.94 5.92
N VAL A 363 0.70 4.83 4.92
CA VAL A 363 -0.45 5.42 4.20
C VAL A 363 -1.34 4.35 3.56
N GLY A 364 -0.75 3.29 2.99
CA GLY A 364 -1.50 2.13 2.48
C GLY A 364 -2.16 1.27 3.56
N ASN A 365 -1.58 1.20 4.77
CA ASN A 365 -2.15 0.46 5.90
C ASN A 365 -3.27 1.22 6.62
N GLU A 366 -3.24 2.56 6.66
CA GLU A 366 -4.31 3.39 7.24
C GLU A 366 -5.69 3.14 6.58
N GLY A 367 -5.72 2.75 5.31
CA GLY A 367 -6.96 2.37 4.63
C GLY A 367 -7.65 1.20 5.33
N GLN A 368 -6.87 0.18 5.71
CA GLN A 368 -7.38 -1.03 6.34
C GLN A 368 -7.93 -0.77 7.73
N GLU A 369 -7.28 0.12 8.50
CA GLU A 369 -7.75 0.45 9.83
C GLU A 369 -9.05 1.26 9.77
N LYS A 370 -9.17 2.20 8.82
CA LYS A 370 -10.42 2.95 8.57
C LYS A 370 -11.54 2.04 8.05
N ASP A 371 -11.25 1.10 7.16
CA ASP A 371 -12.27 0.16 6.65
C ASP A 371 -12.69 -0.88 7.68
N LYS A 372 -11.75 -1.44 8.47
CA LYS A 372 -12.06 -2.31 9.63
C LYS A 372 -12.89 -1.55 10.67
N GLN A 373 -12.63 -0.27 10.93
CA GLN A 373 -13.47 0.55 11.81
C GLN A 373 -14.89 0.76 11.25
N LYS A 374 -15.06 0.96 9.93
CA LYS A 374 -16.38 1.01 9.28
C LYS A 374 -17.11 -0.35 9.31
N GLU A 375 -16.37 -1.45 9.25
CA GLU A 375 -16.91 -2.81 9.33
C GLU A 375 -17.37 -3.12 10.76
N ILE A 376 -16.53 -2.89 11.77
CA ILE A 376 -16.87 -3.01 13.19
C ILE A 376 -18.05 -2.08 13.56
N LYS A 377 -18.13 -0.87 12.98
CA LYS A 377 -19.28 0.03 13.17
C LYS A 377 -20.55 -0.57 12.58
N ARG A 378 -20.51 -1.08 11.35
CA ARG A 378 -21.66 -1.75 10.70
C ARG A 378 -22.07 -3.03 11.43
N GLU A 379 -21.14 -3.80 11.97
CA GLU A 379 -21.45 -5.00 12.77
C GLU A 379 -22.12 -4.62 14.10
N LYS A 380 -21.68 -3.55 14.76
CA LYS A 380 -22.36 -3.00 15.95
C LYS A 380 -23.75 -2.49 15.61
N GLU A 381 -23.89 -1.70 14.55
CA GLU A 381 -25.19 -1.20 14.06
C GLU A 381 -26.14 -2.36 13.72
N TYR A 382 -25.64 -3.43 13.11
CA TYR A 382 -26.42 -4.65 12.80
C TYR A 382 -26.81 -5.44 14.05
N ARG A 383 -25.95 -5.52 15.08
CA ARG A 383 -26.26 -6.18 16.35
C ARG A 383 -27.34 -5.40 17.11
N TYR A 384 -27.11 -4.12 17.41
CA TYR A 384 -28.07 -3.30 18.16
C TYR A 384 -29.41 -3.13 17.41
N GLY A 385 -29.38 -2.89 16.09
CA GLY A 385 -30.59 -2.77 15.27
C GLY A 385 -31.40 -4.06 15.09
N ARG A 386 -30.97 -5.18 15.70
CA ARG A 386 -31.70 -6.45 15.72
C ARG A 386 -32.55 -6.62 16.99
N ASP A 387 -32.09 -6.07 18.11
CA ASP A 387 -32.71 -6.26 19.43
C ASP A 387 -33.91 -5.33 19.64
N ASP A 388 -33.87 -4.11 19.09
CA ASP A 388 -34.98 -3.13 19.10
C ASP A 388 -36.30 -3.69 18.55
N LYS A 389 -36.26 -4.75 17.72
CA LYS A 389 -37.45 -5.40 17.15
C LYS A 389 -38.15 -6.39 18.09
N TYR A 390 -37.61 -6.66 19.28
CA TYR A 390 -38.15 -7.65 20.22
C TYR A 390 -38.50 -7.08 21.62
N HIS A 391 -38.51 -5.76 21.80
CA HIS A 391 -38.81 -5.11 23.09
C HIS A 391 -40.01 -4.13 23.07
N SER A 392 -40.85 -4.18 22.04
CA SER A 392 -42.02 -3.30 21.90
C SER A 392 -43.29 -3.73 22.68
N GLN A 393 -43.22 -4.76 23.54
CA GLN A 393 -44.37 -5.28 24.31
C GLN A 393 -44.03 -5.71 25.75
N SER A 394 -43.74 -4.74 26.64
CA SER A 394 -44.20 -4.80 28.04
C SER A 394 -44.06 -3.43 28.73
N PRO A 395 -45.15 -2.81 29.21
CA PRO A 395 -45.09 -1.58 29.99
C PRO A 395 -45.37 -1.83 31.49
N GLU A 396 -44.32 -2.00 32.30
CA GLU A 396 -44.40 -1.85 33.77
C GLU A 396 -43.38 -0.84 34.30
N PRO A 397 -43.79 0.17 35.10
CA PRO A 397 -42.90 1.17 35.66
C PRO A 397 -42.40 0.76 37.05
N LEU A 398 -41.15 0.33 37.16
CA LEU A 398 -40.47 0.22 38.47
C LEU A 398 -39.72 1.51 38.82
N GLN A 399 -39.99 2.02 40.01
CA GLN A 399 -39.37 3.21 40.57
C GLN A 399 -38.06 2.88 41.30
N GLN A 400 -37.20 3.89 41.46
CA GLN A 400 -35.97 3.88 42.26
C GLN A 400 -34.84 3.00 41.66
N LYS A 401 -33.56 3.34 41.84
CA LYS A 401 -32.96 4.27 42.81
C LYS A 401 -31.75 4.99 42.22
N GLU A 402 -31.44 6.17 42.75
CA GLU A 402 -30.16 6.85 42.51
C GLU A 402 -29.01 6.04 43.13
N GLN A 403 -27.85 6.03 42.45
CA GLN A 403 -26.56 6.02 43.15
C GLN A 403 -25.46 6.58 42.26
N ASP A 404 -24.74 7.59 42.77
CA ASP A 404 -23.66 8.26 42.05
C ASP A 404 -22.45 7.35 41.83
N GLN A 405 -21.94 7.33 40.60
CA GLN A 405 -20.52 7.08 40.35
C GLN A 405 -19.98 8.13 39.38
N LEU A 406 -19.37 9.18 39.95
CA LEU A 406 -18.49 10.07 39.20
C LEU A 406 -17.29 9.26 38.71
N TYR A 407 -17.23 8.99 37.41
CA TYR A 407 -15.96 8.66 36.75
C TYR A 407 -15.25 9.96 36.35
N PRO A 408 -14.09 10.30 36.93
CA PRO A 408 -13.40 11.53 36.60
C PRO A 408 -12.80 11.45 35.19
N SER A 409 -13.15 12.42 34.34
CA SER A 409 -12.54 12.64 33.03
C SER A 409 -11.12 13.23 33.16
N SER A 410 -10.22 12.53 33.87
CA SER A 410 -8.85 12.96 34.12
C SER A 410 -7.91 12.61 32.97
N LEU A 411 -7.04 13.57 32.63
CA LEU A 411 -6.14 13.58 31.47
C LEU A 411 -5.25 12.32 31.35
N THR A 412 -5.30 11.64 30.20
CA THR A 412 -4.27 10.69 29.74
C THR A 412 -3.75 11.01 28.33
N TYR A 413 -3.54 12.29 28.03
CA TYR A 413 -3.05 12.76 26.71
C TYR A 413 -1.51 12.69 26.56
N SER A 414 -0.76 12.35 27.61
CA SER A 414 0.71 12.45 27.66
C SER A 414 1.49 11.17 27.34
N GLN A 415 0.84 10.01 27.12
CA GLN A 415 1.54 8.72 26.90
C GLN A 415 1.56 8.21 25.45
N SER A 416 0.84 8.83 24.51
CA SER A 416 0.84 8.42 23.09
C SER A 416 2.22 8.61 22.44
N GLN A 417 2.94 9.68 22.77
CA GLN A 417 4.20 10.08 22.15
C GLN A 417 5.42 9.18 22.46
N HIS A 418 5.35 8.30 23.46
CA HIS A 418 6.42 7.34 23.77
C HIS A 418 6.13 5.89 23.34
N SER A 419 4.86 5.58 23.04
CA SER A 419 4.49 4.26 22.49
C SER A 419 4.69 4.16 20.97
N SER A 420 4.64 5.30 20.26
CA SER A 420 4.99 5.42 18.84
C SER A 420 6.44 5.02 18.56
N PHE A 421 7.39 5.49 19.38
CA PHE A 421 8.82 5.23 19.22
C PHE A 421 9.14 3.73 19.30
N LYS A 422 8.64 3.03 20.34
CA LYS A 422 8.84 1.58 20.55
C LYS A 422 8.17 0.67 19.50
N ARG A 423 7.32 1.20 18.61
CA ARG A 423 6.80 0.44 17.45
C ARG A 423 7.80 0.41 16.28
N ARG A 424 8.68 1.40 16.14
CA ARG A 424 9.49 1.62 14.92
C ARG A 424 10.66 0.65 14.77
N ASP A 425 11.37 0.33 15.86
CA ASP A 425 12.49 -0.64 15.81
C ASP A 425 12.04 -2.04 15.35
N LYS A 426 10.77 -2.41 15.63
CA LYS A 426 10.17 -3.68 15.19
C LYS A 426 9.71 -3.68 13.73
N LEU A 427 9.54 -2.52 13.09
CA LEU A 427 9.17 -2.41 11.68
C LEU A 427 10.35 -2.63 10.72
N GLN A 428 11.60 -2.40 11.18
CA GLN A 428 12.78 -2.54 10.33
C GLN A 428 13.17 -4.00 10.00
N THR A 429 12.69 -5.00 10.74
CA THR A 429 13.17 -6.39 10.62
C THR A 429 12.16 -7.40 10.05
N GLN A 430 10.84 -7.14 10.09
CA GLN A 430 9.86 -8.12 9.59
C GLN A 430 8.49 -7.53 9.17
N THR A 431 8.50 -6.44 8.39
CA THR A 431 7.27 -5.97 7.72
C THR A 431 6.89 -6.94 6.59
N SER A 432 6.04 -7.92 6.92
CA SER A 432 5.53 -8.90 5.96
C SER A 432 4.77 -8.22 4.81
N ILE A 433 5.37 -8.28 3.62
CA ILE A 433 4.93 -7.67 2.36
C ILE A 433 3.49 -8.03 1.97
N THR A 434 2.96 -9.14 2.50
CA THR A 434 1.59 -9.64 2.27
C THR A 434 0.46 -8.68 2.65
N SER A 435 0.71 -7.61 3.41
CA SER A 435 -0.33 -6.65 3.84
C SER A 435 -0.64 -5.52 2.85
N LEU A 436 0.11 -5.34 1.74
CA LEU A 436 -0.06 -4.20 0.80
C LEU A 436 -1.34 -4.20 -0.08
N GLN A 437 -2.45 -4.74 0.43
CA GLN A 437 -3.70 -4.93 -0.32
C GLN A 437 -4.58 -3.67 -0.47
N GLN A 438 -4.29 -2.57 0.23
CA GLN A 438 -5.11 -1.33 0.19
C GLN A 438 -4.31 -0.04 -0.04
N ILE A 439 -3.46 -0.06 -1.06
CA ILE A 439 -2.71 1.11 -1.56
C ILE A 439 -3.56 2.32 -2.03
N ASN A 440 -4.89 2.28 -1.99
CA ASN A 440 -5.77 3.30 -2.61
C ASN A 440 -5.65 4.72 -2.01
N ASN A 441 -4.99 4.87 -0.87
CA ASN A 441 -4.66 6.17 -0.27
C ASN A 441 -3.40 6.82 -0.90
N ILE A 442 -2.64 6.10 -1.71
CA ILE A 442 -1.41 6.61 -2.34
C ILE A 442 -1.78 7.63 -3.42
N THR A 443 -1.45 8.90 -3.18
CA THR A 443 -1.60 9.95 -4.18
C THR A 443 -0.48 9.93 -5.21
N ARG A 444 -0.65 10.70 -6.29
CA ARG A 444 0.38 10.81 -7.35
C ARG A 444 1.70 11.40 -6.86
N HIS A 445 1.69 12.24 -5.82
CA HIS A 445 2.94 12.81 -5.29
C HIS A 445 3.82 11.73 -4.67
N HIS A 446 3.21 10.76 -3.98
CA HIS A 446 3.89 9.57 -3.46
C HIS A 446 4.53 8.72 -4.57
N SER A 447 3.80 8.44 -5.66
CA SER A 447 4.31 7.62 -6.78
C SER A 447 5.36 8.36 -7.62
N SER A 448 5.11 9.61 -8.00
CA SER A 448 6.01 10.41 -8.84
C SER A 448 7.35 10.69 -8.15
N ALA A 449 7.34 11.02 -6.86
CA ALA A 449 8.57 11.26 -6.11
C ALA A 449 9.46 10.01 -6.01
N LEU A 450 8.88 8.83 -5.69
CA LEU A 450 9.62 7.58 -5.71
C LEU A 450 10.11 7.23 -7.13
N ALA A 451 9.26 7.40 -8.15
CA ALA A 451 9.60 7.06 -9.52
C ALA A 451 10.83 7.85 -10.03
N ARG A 452 10.98 9.12 -9.66
CA ARG A 452 12.17 9.93 -10.02
C ARG A 452 13.49 9.33 -9.56
N LEU A 453 13.52 8.69 -8.39
CA LEU A 453 14.71 8.02 -7.85
C LEU A 453 15.21 6.92 -8.83
N SER A 454 14.31 6.22 -9.51
CA SER A 454 14.70 5.20 -10.50
C SER A 454 15.35 5.76 -11.76
N VAL A 455 14.97 6.97 -12.18
CA VAL A 455 15.28 7.54 -13.51
C VAL A 455 16.75 7.96 -13.65
N ASN A 456 17.33 8.51 -12.58
CA ASN A 456 18.67 9.11 -12.62
C ASN A 456 19.75 8.30 -11.88
N GLY A 457 19.38 7.21 -11.21
CA GLY A 457 20.32 6.45 -10.37
C GLY A 457 21.36 5.65 -11.16
N THR A 458 22.42 5.25 -10.44
CA THR A 458 23.35 4.20 -10.87
C THR A 458 22.80 2.80 -10.57
N ASP A 459 23.48 1.76 -11.04
CA ASP A 459 23.06 0.37 -10.82
C ASP A 459 23.18 -0.01 -9.34
N GLU A 460 24.21 0.49 -8.63
CA GLU A 460 24.33 0.29 -7.18
C GLU A 460 23.21 1.01 -6.40
N GLN A 461 22.75 2.15 -6.89
CA GLN A 461 21.59 2.86 -6.31
C GLN A 461 20.28 2.11 -6.59
N ARG A 462 20.07 1.60 -7.81
CA ARG A 462 18.93 0.70 -8.12
C ARG A 462 18.94 -0.55 -7.24
N ILE A 463 20.08 -1.21 -7.10
CA ILE A 463 20.27 -2.39 -6.23
C ILE A 463 20.01 -2.04 -4.76
N LYS A 464 20.40 -0.86 -4.27
CA LYS A 464 20.00 -0.36 -2.93
C LYS A 464 18.48 -0.19 -2.82
N MET A 465 17.82 0.41 -3.80
CA MET A 465 16.36 0.55 -3.83
C MET A 465 15.62 -0.79 -3.80
N VAL A 466 16.12 -1.81 -4.50
CA VAL A 466 15.62 -3.18 -4.41
C VAL A 466 15.80 -3.74 -2.99
N LYS A 467 16.99 -3.56 -2.38
CA LYS A 467 17.28 -3.98 -0.99
C LYS A 467 16.44 -3.25 0.07
N TRP A 468 16.01 -2.02 -0.18
CA TRP A 468 15.04 -1.29 0.66
C TRP A 468 13.58 -1.78 0.49
N GLY A 469 13.31 -2.71 -0.44
CA GLY A 469 11.97 -3.29 -0.63
C GLY A 469 11.01 -2.42 -1.45
N ILE A 470 11.52 -1.56 -2.35
CA ILE A 470 10.66 -0.70 -3.18
C ILE A 470 9.85 -1.47 -4.23
N VAL A 471 10.39 -2.58 -4.76
CA VAL A 471 9.76 -3.32 -5.87
C VAL A 471 8.38 -3.89 -5.49
N PRO A 472 8.19 -4.51 -4.31
CA PRO A 472 6.85 -4.85 -3.81
C PRO A 472 5.87 -3.67 -3.71
N ILE A 473 6.35 -2.47 -3.39
CA ILE A 473 5.49 -1.26 -3.32
C ILE A 473 5.00 -0.89 -4.72
N TYR A 474 5.90 -0.83 -5.72
CA TYR A 474 5.48 -0.58 -7.10
C TYR A 474 4.58 -1.71 -7.65
N ALA A 475 4.90 -2.97 -7.36
CA ALA A 475 4.08 -4.12 -7.77
C ALA A 475 2.66 -4.09 -7.15
N ALA A 476 2.52 -3.50 -5.96
CA ALA A 476 1.21 -3.15 -5.42
C ALA A 476 0.59 -1.97 -6.22
N MET A 477 1.31 -0.86 -6.42
CA MET A 477 0.85 0.34 -7.15
C MET A 477 0.30 0.05 -8.56
N LEU A 478 0.73 -1.03 -9.23
CA LEU A 478 0.15 -1.50 -10.49
C LEU A 478 -1.37 -1.83 -10.41
N LYS A 479 -1.92 -2.00 -9.20
CA LYS A 479 -3.35 -2.26 -8.94
C LYS A 479 -4.13 -1.01 -8.50
N HIS A 480 -3.51 0.17 -8.55
CA HIS A 480 -4.13 1.41 -8.09
C HIS A 480 -5.23 1.89 -9.04
N SER A 481 -6.28 2.53 -8.51
CA SER A 481 -7.41 3.04 -9.31
C SER A 481 -7.07 4.28 -10.15
N ASN A 482 -6.06 5.06 -9.74
CA ASN A 482 -5.58 6.22 -10.51
C ASN A 482 -4.51 5.76 -11.54
N PRO A 483 -4.76 5.89 -12.86
CA PRO A 483 -3.83 5.43 -13.89
C PRO A 483 -2.50 6.19 -13.91
N LEU A 484 -2.43 7.39 -13.31
CA LEU A 484 -1.17 8.12 -13.18
C LEU A 484 -0.22 7.47 -12.16
N VAL A 485 -0.76 6.93 -11.05
CA VAL A 485 0.01 6.16 -10.06
C VAL A 485 0.52 4.86 -10.67
N VAL A 486 -0.31 4.18 -11.47
CA VAL A 486 0.08 2.99 -12.23
C VAL A 486 1.20 3.32 -13.23
N SER A 487 1.07 4.43 -13.98
CA SER A 487 2.08 4.87 -14.95
C SER A 487 3.44 5.18 -14.30
N ASP A 488 3.43 5.97 -13.22
CA ASP A 488 4.64 6.29 -12.45
C ASP A 488 5.33 4.99 -11.94
N ALA A 489 4.54 4.00 -11.48
CA ALA A 489 5.05 2.71 -11.01
C ALA A 489 5.57 1.79 -12.15
N VAL A 490 4.94 1.77 -13.32
CA VAL A 490 5.43 1.04 -14.50
C VAL A 490 6.78 1.60 -14.96
N ILE A 491 6.91 2.93 -15.04
CA ILE A 491 8.16 3.61 -15.37
C ILE A 491 9.25 3.23 -14.35
N ALA A 492 8.92 3.25 -13.05
CA ALA A 492 9.88 2.93 -12.01
C ALA A 492 10.34 1.47 -12.01
N ILE A 493 9.44 0.51 -12.24
CA ILE A 493 9.80 -0.91 -12.40
C ILE A 493 10.67 -1.08 -13.65
N SER A 494 10.28 -0.48 -14.78
CA SER A 494 11.04 -0.53 -16.03
C SER A 494 12.48 -0.07 -15.83
N ASN A 495 12.68 1.07 -15.16
CA ASN A 495 14.01 1.61 -14.87
C ASN A 495 14.83 0.76 -13.89
N ILE A 496 14.18 0.00 -12.98
CA ILE A 496 14.86 -0.85 -11.97
C ILE A 496 15.19 -2.25 -12.52
N VAL A 497 14.51 -2.69 -13.59
CA VAL A 497 14.63 -4.06 -14.13
C VAL A 497 15.36 -4.12 -15.48
N LEU A 498 15.37 -3.04 -16.26
CA LEU A 498 15.98 -2.98 -17.60
C LEU A 498 17.34 -2.23 -17.64
N ALA A 499 17.89 -1.90 -16.47
CA ALA A 499 19.21 -1.29 -16.29
C ALA A 499 20.03 -2.15 -15.30
#